data_AF-A0A7V9VKD3-F1
#
_entry.id   AF-A0A7V9VKD3-F1
#
_cell.length_a   1.000
_cell.length_b   1.000
_cell.length_c   1.000
_cell.angle_alpha   90.00
_cell.angle_beta   90.00
_cell.angle_gamma   90.00
#
_symmetry.space_group_name_H-M   'P 1'
#
loop_
_entity.id
_entity.type
_entity.pdbx_description
1 polymer ?
#
loop_
_entity_poly.entity_id
_entity_poly.type
_entity_poly.pdbx_seq_one_letter_code
_entity_poly.pdbx_strand_id
1 'polypeptide(L)'
;MSESREHLHIYLQDHAAGSQVGMAMVERAAENNEGSELGAFLEQLTREIAADQQALHSIMDAVGASRSQLKEVVANIGEKAGRLKPNNQLTGYSPLSRVVELEGLLLGVSGKRALWEALDAVSASYPELDAAEIRRLHERAEAQVEGLRIHRLQAVTVAMETERAVP
;
A
#
# COMPACT_ATOMS: atom_id res chain seq x y z
N MET A 1 4.11 9.04 29.34
CA MET A 1 3.60 8.01 28.40
C MET A 1 4.23 6.68 28.80
N SER A 2 3.50 5.56 28.79
CA SER A 2 4.15 4.26 29.04
C SER A 2 4.98 3.83 27.83
N GLU A 3 5.99 2.99 28.05
CA GLU A 3 6.85 2.43 27.00
C GLU A 3 6.03 1.75 25.89
N SER A 4 5.01 0.97 26.25
CA SER A 4 4.12 0.32 25.27
C SER A 4 3.37 1.30 24.37
N ARG A 5 2.99 2.47 24.90
CA ARG A 5 2.30 3.50 24.11
C ARG A 5 3.26 4.25 23.19
N GLU A 6 4.52 4.43 23.60
CA GLU A 6 5.57 4.94 22.71
C GLU A 6 5.83 3.99 21.54
N HIS A 7 5.90 2.68 21.80
CA HIS A 7 6.03 1.67 20.75
C HIS A 7 4.85 1.70 19.76
N LEU A 8 3.61 1.86 20.26
CA LEU A 8 2.44 2.02 19.38
C LEU A 8 2.57 3.26 18.50
N HIS A 9 3.02 4.39 19.06
CA HIS A 9 3.19 5.63 18.30
C HIS A 9 4.21 5.46 17.17
N ILE A 10 5.37 4.89 17.45
CA ILE A 10 6.41 4.59 16.45
C ILE A 10 5.85 3.64 15.37
N TYR A 11 5.17 2.58 15.79
CA TYR A 11 4.57 1.61 14.87
C TYR A 11 3.58 2.26 13.88
N LEU A 12 2.68 3.12 14.37
CA LEU A 12 1.74 3.85 13.52
C LEU A 12 2.44 4.84 12.58
N GLN A 13 3.48 5.52 13.07
CA GLN A 13 4.26 6.48 12.28
C GLN A 13 5.00 5.79 11.12
N ASP A 14 5.63 4.64 11.37
CA ASP A 14 6.32 3.86 10.35
C ASP A 14 5.36 3.40 9.24
N HIS A 15 4.18 2.90 9.61
CA HIS A 15 3.14 2.53 8.64
C HIS A 15 2.60 3.73 7.87
N ALA A 16 2.41 4.87 8.53
CA ALA A 16 1.96 6.09 7.86
C ALA A 16 3.01 6.57 6.84
N ALA A 17 4.31 6.46 7.16
CA ALA A 17 5.38 6.81 6.24
C ALA A 17 5.43 5.85 5.03
N GLY A 18 5.31 4.55 5.28
CA GLY A 18 5.25 3.53 4.21
C GLY A 18 4.04 3.71 3.29
N SER A 19 2.88 4.12 3.83
CA SER A 19 1.65 4.28 3.05
C SER A 19 1.76 5.34 1.94
N GLN A 20 2.55 6.41 2.14
CA GLN A 20 2.72 7.48 1.14
C GLN A 20 3.39 6.96 -0.13
N VAL A 21 4.34 6.03 0.03
CA VAL A 21 5.07 5.41 -1.08
C VAL A 21 4.13 4.52 -1.88
N GLY A 22 3.24 3.78 -1.20
CA GLY A 22 2.20 2.98 -1.82
C GLY A 22 1.22 3.84 -2.62
N MET A 23 0.84 5.02 -2.11
CA MET A 23 -0.07 5.93 -2.81
C MET A 23 0.49 6.40 -4.16
N ALA A 24 1.72 6.92 -4.17
CA ALA A 24 2.36 7.35 -5.42
C ALA A 24 2.57 6.21 -6.43
N MET A 25 2.73 4.97 -5.94
CA MET A 25 2.83 3.78 -6.79
C MET A 25 1.49 3.41 -7.42
N VAL A 26 0.39 3.41 -6.65
CA VAL A 26 -0.93 3.02 -7.18
C VAL A 26 -1.48 4.06 -8.15
N GLU A 27 -1.26 5.36 -7.90
CA GLU A 27 -1.64 6.45 -8.81
C GLU A 27 -0.95 6.28 -10.17
N ARG A 28 0.38 6.11 -10.17
CA ARG A 28 1.15 5.89 -11.40
C ARG A 28 0.74 4.61 -12.11
N ALA A 29 0.48 3.53 -11.38
CA ALA A 29 0.03 2.27 -11.98
C ALA A 29 -1.37 2.44 -12.62
N ALA A 30 -2.28 3.19 -11.98
CA ALA A 30 -3.60 3.49 -12.53
C ALA A 30 -3.49 4.29 -13.84
N GLU A 31 -2.69 5.36 -13.85
CA GLU A 31 -2.44 6.20 -15.04
C GLU A 31 -1.88 5.38 -16.22
N ASN A 32 -0.89 4.51 -15.98
CA ASN A 32 -0.29 3.69 -17.03
C ASN A 32 -1.19 2.54 -17.53
N ASN A 33 -2.34 2.29 -16.88
CA ASN A 33 -3.28 1.24 -17.25
C ASN A 33 -4.69 1.80 -17.52
N GLU A 34 -4.83 3.10 -17.77
CA GLU A 34 -6.09 3.76 -18.07
C GLU A 34 -6.86 3.06 -19.22
N GLY A 35 -8.18 2.95 -19.07
CA GLY A 35 -9.05 2.32 -20.06
C GLY A 35 -9.00 0.78 -20.09
N SER A 36 -8.27 0.15 -19.18
CA SER A 36 -8.25 -1.31 -19.01
C SER A 36 -9.00 -1.77 -17.75
N GLU A 37 -9.31 -3.06 -17.66
CA GLU A 37 -9.87 -3.69 -16.45
C GLU A 37 -8.95 -3.47 -15.24
N LEU A 38 -7.63 -3.61 -15.45
CA LEU A 38 -6.63 -3.32 -14.42
C LEU A 38 -6.66 -1.85 -13.99
N GLY A 39 -6.79 -0.92 -14.94
CA GLY A 39 -6.90 0.51 -14.64
C GLY A 39 -8.09 0.81 -13.73
N ALA A 40 -9.27 0.27 -14.05
CA ALA A 40 -10.48 0.43 -13.23
C ALA A 40 -10.30 -0.15 -11.81
N PHE A 41 -9.65 -1.31 -11.69
CA PHE A 41 -9.29 -1.88 -10.38
C PHE A 41 -8.32 -0.97 -9.61
N LEU A 42 -7.26 -0.47 -10.26
CA LEU A 42 -6.26 0.38 -9.62
C LEU A 42 -6.85 1.74 -9.20
N GLU A 43 -7.75 2.33 -9.98
CA GLU A 43 -8.48 3.54 -9.58
C GLU A 43 -9.32 3.33 -8.32
N GLN A 44 -10.00 2.18 -8.22
CA GLN A 44 -10.74 1.82 -7.01
C GLN A 44 -9.77 1.62 -5.83
N LEU A 45 -8.68 0.89 -6.04
CA LEU A 45 -7.66 0.65 -5.04
C LEU A 45 -7.04 1.97 -4.53
N THR A 46 -6.79 2.94 -5.41
CA THR A 46 -6.32 4.29 -5.06
C THR A 46 -7.26 4.99 -4.09
N ARG A 47 -8.57 4.98 -4.39
CA ARG A 47 -9.58 5.58 -3.49
C ARG A 47 -9.63 4.90 -2.14
N GLU A 48 -9.53 3.57 -2.12
CA GLU A 48 -9.56 2.81 -0.87
C GLU A 48 -8.30 3.02 -0.03
N ILE A 49 -7.11 3.05 -0.65
CA ILE A 49 -5.84 3.34 0.04
C ILE A 49 -5.88 4.75 0.63
N ALA A 50 -6.40 5.74 -0.09
CA ALA A 50 -6.57 7.09 0.45
C ALA A 50 -7.51 7.10 1.67
N ALA A 51 -8.61 6.33 1.62
CA ALA A 51 -9.52 6.18 2.76
C ALA A 51 -8.86 5.46 3.94
N ASP A 52 -8.02 4.45 3.69
CA ASP A 52 -7.24 3.75 4.72
C ASP A 52 -6.20 4.68 5.37
N GLN A 53 -5.53 5.53 4.60
CA GLN A 53 -4.61 6.54 5.13
C GLN A 53 -5.34 7.52 6.06
N GLN A 54 -6.52 7.97 5.67
CA GLN A 54 -7.34 8.84 6.51
C GLN A 54 -7.78 8.13 7.81
N ALA A 55 -8.09 6.84 7.74
CA ALA A 55 -8.41 6.05 8.92
C ALA A 55 -7.18 5.90 9.85
N LEU A 56 -6.01 5.57 9.30
CA LEU A 56 -4.76 5.48 10.07
C LEU A 56 -4.45 6.79 10.78
N HIS A 57 -4.58 7.90 10.06
CA HIS A 57 -4.43 9.25 10.58
C HIS A 57 -5.40 9.57 11.73
N SER A 58 -6.65 9.14 11.62
CA SER A 58 -7.65 9.33 12.67
C SER A 58 -7.32 8.48 13.91
N ILE A 59 -6.83 7.26 13.72
CA ILE A 59 -6.33 6.39 14.79
C ILE A 59 -5.13 7.03 15.49
N MET A 60 -4.16 7.56 14.73
CA MET A 60 -3.01 8.27 15.28
C MET A 60 -3.45 9.43 16.18
N ASP A 61 -4.38 10.26 15.71
CA ASP A 61 -4.90 11.39 16.49
C ASP A 61 -5.59 10.89 17.77
N ALA A 62 -6.39 9.81 17.68
CA ALA A 62 -7.12 9.23 18.82
C ALA A 62 -6.17 8.70 19.91
N VAL A 63 -5.06 8.08 19.54
CA VAL A 63 -4.07 7.56 20.51
C VAL A 63 -3.01 8.58 20.92
N GLY A 64 -3.05 9.79 20.35
CA GLY A 64 -2.12 10.89 20.61
C GLY A 64 -0.77 10.78 19.89
N ALA A 65 -0.66 9.97 18.83
CA ALA A 65 0.55 9.85 18.03
C ALA A 65 0.73 11.07 17.11
N SER A 66 1.91 11.70 17.15
CA SER A 66 2.20 12.85 16.28
C SER A 66 2.42 12.45 14.82
N ARG A 67 1.93 13.28 13.91
CA ARG A 67 2.20 13.20 12.46
C ARG A 67 3.54 13.85 12.08
N SER A 68 4.26 14.50 13.01
CA SER A 68 5.41 15.36 12.69
C SER A 68 6.71 14.60 12.36
N GLN A 69 6.92 13.40 12.93
CA GLN A 69 8.12 12.58 12.63
C GLN A 69 8.11 11.99 11.21
N LEU A 70 6.95 12.02 10.55
CA LEU A 70 6.77 11.63 9.15
C LEU A 70 7.67 12.44 8.19
N LYS A 71 7.97 13.71 8.54
CA LYS A 71 8.72 14.62 7.67
C LYS A 71 10.18 14.20 7.43
N GLU A 72 10.80 13.50 8.38
CA GLU A 72 12.19 13.05 8.24
C GLU A 72 12.31 11.71 7.48
N VAL A 73 11.32 10.82 7.62
CA VAL A 73 11.33 9.50 6.96
C VAL A 73 10.99 9.61 5.46
N VAL A 74 10.10 10.53 5.08
CA VAL A 74 9.69 10.75 3.68
C VAL A 74 10.86 11.15 2.77
N ALA A 75 11.83 11.91 3.29
CA ALA A 75 13.00 12.34 2.51
C ALA A 75 13.90 11.17 2.05
N ASN A 76 13.93 10.07 2.81
CA ASN A 76 14.81 8.92 2.54
C ASN A 76 14.13 7.86 1.65
N ILE A 77 12.79 7.75 1.69
CA ILE A 77 12.08 6.81 0.82
C ILE A 77 11.89 7.36 -0.60
N GLY A 78 11.83 8.69 -0.78
CA GLY A 78 11.81 9.30 -2.11
C GLY A 78 13.01 8.88 -2.99
N GLU A 79 14.21 8.80 -2.42
CA GLU A 79 15.41 8.31 -3.11
C GLU A 79 15.33 6.82 -3.48
N LYS A 80 14.65 5.99 -2.67
CA LYS A 80 14.52 4.53 -2.90
C LYS A 80 13.36 4.18 -3.83
N ALA A 81 12.23 4.88 -3.75
CA ALA A 81 11.12 4.76 -4.70
C ALA A 81 11.56 5.22 -6.11
N GLY A 82 12.45 6.21 -6.19
CA GLY A 82 13.11 6.61 -7.43
C GLY A 82 13.93 5.50 -8.10
N ARG A 83 14.41 4.50 -7.34
CA ARG A 83 15.11 3.29 -7.84
C ARG A 83 14.18 2.12 -8.17
N LEU A 84 12.93 2.14 -7.68
CA LEU A 84 11.88 1.24 -8.14
C LEU A 84 11.24 1.70 -9.45
N LYS A 85 11.62 2.88 -9.98
CA LYS A 85 11.48 3.14 -11.41
C LYS A 85 12.21 2.00 -12.12
N PRO A 86 11.51 1.14 -12.89
CA PRO A 86 12.22 0.31 -13.83
C PRO A 86 13.01 1.30 -14.68
N ASN A 87 14.30 1.01 -14.82
CA ASN A 87 15.27 1.78 -15.58
C ASN A 87 14.62 2.54 -16.73
N ASN A 88 15.12 3.75 -16.90
CA ASN A 88 15.04 4.64 -18.06
C ASN A 88 15.38 3.93 -19.39
N GLN A 89 14.70 2.83 -19.70
CA GLN A 89 14.71 2.21 -21.01
C GLN A 89 13.90 3.14 -21.88
N LEU A 90 14.48 3.47 -23.01
CA LEU A 90 14.04 4.46 -23.97
C LEU A 90 12.70 4.09 -24.67
N THR A 91 11.85 3.26 -24.04
CA THR A 91 10.74 2.51 -24.66
C THR A 91 9.57 2.21 -23.69
N GLY A 92 8.99 3.21 -23.02
CA GLY A 92 7.63 3.15 -22.43
C GLY A 92 7.35 2.13 -21.30
N TYR A 93 6.08 2.09 -20.85
CA TYR A 93 5.57 1.18 -19.80
C TYR A 93 5.52 -0.26 -20.31
N SER A 94 6.37 -1.14 -19.77
CA SER A 94 6.48 -2.53 -20.25
C SER A 94 5.59 -3.50 -19.45
N PRO A 95 5.23 -4.67 -20.03
CA PRO A 95 4.55 -5.73 -19.30
C PRO A 95 5.26 -6.17 -18.02
N LEU A 96 6.61 -6.17 -18.02
CA LEU A 96 7.39 -6.49 -16.82
C LEU A 96 7.31 -5.38 -15.76
N SER A 97 7.24 -4.10 -16.17
CA SER A 97 7.05 -2.97 -15.24
C SER A 97 5.75 -3.11 -14.47
N ARG A 98 4.67 -3.50 -15.16
CA ARG A 98 3.37 -3.80 -14.54
C ARG A 98 3.46 -4.87 -13.46
N VAL A 99 4.19 -5.97 -13.72
CA VAL A 99 4.37 -7.04 -12.73
C VAL A 99 5.05 -6.52 -11.47
N VAL A 100 6.16 -5.80 -11.61
CA VAL A 100 6.94 -5.28 -10.47
C VAL A 100 6.13 -4.28 -9.65
N GLU A 101 5.35 -3.40 -10.31
CA GLU A 101 4.47 -2.47 -9.60
C GLU A 101 3.37 -3.19 -8.83
N LEU A 102 2.72 -4.19 -9.42
CA LEU A 102 1.69 -4.98 -8.73
C LEU A 102 2.26 -5.78 -7.55
N GLU A 103 3.50 -6.25 -7.64
CA GLU A 103 4.21 -6.89 -6.53
C GLU A 103 4.54 -5.91 -5.40
N GLY A 104 4.99 -4.70 -5.75
CA GLY A 104 5.20 -3.62 -4.79
C GLY A 104 3.91 -3.23 -4.06
N LEU A 105 2.80 -3.10 -4.81
CA LEU A 105 1.49 -2.82 -4.25
C LEU A 105 1.00 -3.96 -3.35
N LEU A 106 1.17 -5.22 -3.77
CA LEU A 106 0.79 -6.39 -2.98
C LEU A 106 1.57 -6.43 -1.65
N LEU A 107 2.87 -6.12 -1.66
CA LEU A 107 3.68 -6.01 -0.45
C LEU A 107 3.16 -4.88 0.46
N GLY A 108 2.91 -3.69 -0.10
CA GLY A 108 2.43 -2.53 0.65
C GLY A 108 1.06 -2.76 1.29
N VAL A 109 0.09 -3.31 0.53
CA VAL A 109 -1.24 -3.63 1.05
C VAL A 109 -1.19 -4.77 2.08
N SER A 110 -0.30 -5.75 1.90
CA SER A 110 -0.09 -6.80 2.92
C SER A 110 0.49 -6.22 4.22
N GLY A 111 1.40 -5.25 4.14
CA GLY A 111 1.91 -4.52 5.30
C GLY A 111 0.81 -3.74 6.03
N LYS A 112 -0.04 -3.05 5.28
CA LYS A 112 -1.24 -2.38 5.81
C LYS A 112 -2.23 -3.37 6.46
N ARG A 113 -2.45 -4.55 5.85
CA ARG A 113 -3.29 -5.59 6.44
C ARG A 113 -2.75 -6.02 7.81
N ALA A 114 -1.45 -6.27 7.88
CA ALA A 114 -0.77 -6.67 9.12
C ALA A 114 -0.85 -5.58 10.21
N LEU A 115 -0.84 -4.30 9.84
CA LEU A 115 -1.14 -3.20 10.76
C LEU A 115 -2.53 -3.36 11.38
N TRP A 116 -3.56 -3.56 10.55
CA TRP A 116 -4.94 -3.68 11.05
C TRP A 116 -5.14 -4.91 11.94
N GLU A 117 -4.55 -6.04 11.57
CA GLU A 117 -4.52 -7.24 12.40
C GLU A 117 -3.85 -6.97 13.76
N ALA A 118 -2.71 -6.28 13.77
CA ALA A 118 -2.00 -5.94 15.00
C ALA A 118 -2.80 -4.98 15.90
N LEU A 119 -3.50 -4.00 15.32
CA LEU A 119 -4.33 -3.07 16.07
C LEU A 119 -5.57 -3.75 16.66
N ASP A 120 -6.20 -4.68 15.95
CA ASP A 120 -7.33 -5.45 16.48
C ASP A 120 -6.88 -6.28 17.69
N ALA A 121 -5.71 -6.93 17.60
CA ALA A 121 -5.13 -7.74 18.66
C ALA A 121 -4.86 -6.97 19.96
N VAL A 122 -4.57 -5.67 19.88
CA VAL A 122 -4.33 -4.82 21.06
C VAL A 122 -5.50 -3.90 21.42
N SER A 123 -6.58 -3.91 20.66
CA SER A 123 -7.71 -2.98 20.82
C SER A 123 -8.31 -2.98 22.23
N ALA A 124 -8.35 -4.14 22.90
CA ALA A 124 -8.82 -4.26 24.28
C ALA A 124 -7.96 -3.47 25.30
N SER A 125 -6.68 -3.21 24.99
CA SER A 125 -5.74 -2.47 25.83
C SER A 125 -5.74 -0.96 25.58
N TYR A 126 -6.36 -0.51 24.49
CA TYR A 126 -6.39 0.88 24.05
C TYR A 126 -7.84 1.30 23.77
N PRO A 127 -8.57 1.84 24.76
CA PRO A 127 -9.98 2.24 24.62
C PRO A 127 -10.26 3.24 23.49
N GLU A 128 -9.23 3.95 23.02
CA GLU A 128 -9.31 4.89 21.90
C GLU A 128 -9.40 4.19 20.53
N LEU A 129 -9.10 2.88 20.46
CA LEU A 129 -9.18 2.08 19.24
C LEU A 129 -10.59 1.50 19.07
N ASP A 130 -11.24 1.88 17.97
CA ASP A 130 -12.51 1.26 17.56
C ASP A 130 -12.23 -0.09 16.88
N ALA A 131 -12.38 -1.17 17.64
CA ALA A 131 -12.15 -2.53 17.16
C ALA A 131 -13.06 -2.93 15.99
N ALA A 132 -14.29 -2.40 15.91
CA ALA A 132 -15.20 -2.72 14.82
C ALA A 132 -14.74 -2.08 13.51
N GLU A 133 -14.32 -0.81 13.56
CA GLU A 133 -13.75 -0.13 12.41
C GLU A 133 -12.43 -0.77 11.97
N ILE A 134 -11.55 -1.13 12.91
CA ILE A 134 -10.28 -1.81 12.58
C ILE A 134 -10.52 -3.13 11.85
N ARG A 135 -11.48 -3.95 12.29
CA ARG A 135 -11.83 -5.18 11.55
C ARG A 135 -12.35 -4.91 10.16
N ARG A 136 -13.17 -3.87 9.97
CA ARG A 136 -13.64 -3.45 8.64
C ARG A 136 -12.47 -3.02 7.73
N LEU A 137 -11.48 -2.31 8.27
CA LEU A 137 -10.26 -1.93 7.56
C LEU A 137 -9.41 -3.17 7.20
N HIS A 138 -9.33 -4.14 8.11
CA HIS A 138 -8.66 -5.42 7.89
C HIS A 138 -9.29 -6.22 6.75
N GLU A 139 -10.61 -6.42 6.77
CA GLU A 139 -11.37 -7.12 5.71
C GLU A 139 -11.23 -6.43 4.35
N ARG A 140 -11.25 -5.08 4.33
CA ARG A 140 -10.98 -4.31 3.10
C ARG A 140 -9.57 -4.58 2.57
N ALA A 141 -8.56 -4.61 3.44
CA ALA A 141 -7.19 -4.91 3.04
C ALA A 141 -7.04 -6.34 2.50
N GLU A 142 -7.78 -7.32 3.04
CA GLU A 142 -7.83 -8.68 2.50
C GLU A 142 -8.40 -8.73 1.07
N ALA A 143 -9.52 -8.05 0.83
CA ALA A 143 -10.12 -7.96 -0.50
C ALA A 143 -9.16 -7.33 -1.53
N GLN A 144 -8.43 -6.28 -1.12
CA GLN A 144 -7.42 -5.64 -1.96
C GLN A 144 -6.24 -6.56 -2.28
N VAL A 145 -5.73 -7.31 -1.28
CA VAL A 145 -4.68 -8.31 -1.47
C VAL A 145 -5.12 -9.33 -2.51
N GLU A 146 -6.35 -9.84 -2.42
CA GLU A 146 -6.84 -10.84 -3.37
C GLU A 146 -7.01 -10.28 -4.78
N GLY A 147 -7.57 -9.07 -4.92
CA GLY A 147 -7.66 -8.38 -6.21
C GLY A 147 -6.29 -8.14 -6.85
N LEU A 148 -5.31 -7.68 -6.07
CA LEU A 148 -3.93 -7.51 -6.53
C LEU A 148 -3.31 -8.85 -6.95
N ARG A 149 -3.56 -9.93 -6.20
CA ARG A 149 -3.04 -11.27 -6.52
C ARG A 149 -3.55 -11.74 -7.88
N ILE A 150 -4.84 -11.55 -8.16
CA ILE A 150 -5.47 -11.91 -9.45
C ILE A 150 -4.81 -11.15 -10.59
N HIS A 151 -4.77 -9.81 -10.52
CA HIS A 151 -4.22 -8.99 -11.59
C HIS A 151 -2.70 -9.17 -11.77
N ARG A 152 -1.96 -9.39 -10.68
CA ARG A 152 -0.53 -9.70 -10.73
C ARG A 152 -0.26 -10.98 -11.51
N LEU A 153 -1.03 -12.04 -11.26
CA LEU A 153 -0.88 -13.30 -11.99
C LEU A 153 -1.20 -13.15 -13.48
N GLN A 154 -2.26 -12.40 -13.81
CA GLN A 154 -2.57 -12.07 -15.21
C GLN A 154 -1.42 -11.30 -15.88
N ALA A 155 -0.84 -10.31 -15.19
CA ALA A 155 0.29 -9.54 -15.69
C ALA A 155 1.54 -10.41 -15.89
N VAL A 156 1.82 -11.37 -15.00
CA VAL A 156 2.93 -12.33 -15.14
C VAL A 156 2.76 -13.19 -16.38
N THR A 157 1.55 -13.74 -16.60
CA THR A 157 1.23 -14.53 -17.80
C THR A 157 1.51 -13.71 -19.06
N VAL A 158 1.00 -12.48 -19.14
CA VAL A 158 1.26 -11.60 -20.28
C VAL A 158 2.75 -11.33 -20.45
N ALA A 159 3.47 -10.97 -19.38
CA ALA A 159 4.89 -10.61 -19.50
C ALA A 159 5.79 -11.78 -19.93
N MET A 160 5.48 -13.01 -19.48
CA MET A 160 6.35 -14.19 -19.68
C MET A 160 5.96 -15.05 -20.88
N GLU A 161 4.73 -14.95 -21.38
CA GLU A 161 4.26 -15.75 -22.52
C GLU A 161 4.33 -14.99 -23.86
N THR A 162 4.54 -13.67 -23.83
CA THR A 162 4.68 -12.85 -25.05
C THR A 162 5.93 -13.20 -25.89
N GLU A 163 6.92 -13.91 -25.34
CA GLU A 163 8.10 -14.42 -26.08
C GLU A 163 7.89 -15.78 -26.78
N ARG A 164 6.73 -16.45 -26.65
CA ARG A 164 6.47 -17.73 -27.34
C ARG A 164 5.87 -17.61 -28.75
N ALA A 165 6.13 -16.50 -29.44
CA ALA A 165 6.12 -16.44 -30.89
C ALA A 165 7.53 -15.98 -31.29
N VAL A 166 8.38 -16.82 -31.88
CA VAL A 166 8.42 -17.25 -33.29
C VAL A 166 9.65 -18.19 -33.46
N PRO A 167 9.75 -19.08 -34.47
CA PRO A 167 8.78 -19.97 -35.12
C PRO A 167 8.97 -21.45 -34.74
#